data_AF-A0A929BP75-F1
#
_entry.id   AF-A0A929BP75-F1
#
_cell.length_a   1.000
_cell.length_b   1.000
_cell.length_c   1.000
_cell.angle_alpha   90.00
_cell.angle_beta   90.00
_cell.angle_gamma   90.00
#
_symmetry.space_group_name_H-M   'P 1'
#
loop_
_entity.id
_entity.type
_entity.pdbx_description
1 polymer ?
#
loop_
_entity_poly.entity_id
_entity_poly.type
_entity_poly.pdbx_seq_one_letter_code
_entity_poly.pdbx_strand_id
1 'polypeptide(L)'
;CRRYRFLYYLLEERDEVVPLFVSEFYAGGGYDPVNRTGVVARMQWYDGQLGADDYVLGFGPFTLGPVPDWEHQDYEPFYEGEDGLVAYMIARAAESSPPRSPAAR
;
A
#
# COMPACT_ATOMS: atom_id res chain seq x y z
N CYS A 1 3.74 6.19 -10.48
CA CYS A 1 4.29 6.27 -9.11
C CYS A 1 5.36 5.19 -8.82
N ARG A 2 6.37 4.94 -9.67
CA ARG A 2 7.42 3.92 -9.42
C ARG A 2 8.82 4.50 -9.31
N ARG A 3 8.93 5.74 -8.79
CA ARG A 3 10.19 6.47 -8.73
C ARG A 3 11.26 5.78 -7.87
N TYR A 4 10.85 4.97 -6.89
CA TYR A 4 11.79 4.17 -6.09
C TYR A 4 12.59 3.15 -6.92
N ARG A 5 12.07 2.67 -8.05
CA ARG A 5 12.83 1.76 -8.93
C ARG A 5 14.04 2.44 -9.58
N PHE A 6 13.94 3.76 -9.81
CA PHE A 6 15.10 4.53 -10.26
C PHE A 6 16.14 4.68 -9.15
N LEU A 7 15.73 4.80 -7.88
CA LEU A 7 16.66 4.75 -6.76
C LEU A 7 17.37 3.39 -6.69
N TYR A 8 16.64 2.27 -6.86
CA TYR A 8 17.29 0.96 -6.89
C TYR A 8 18.26 0.79 -8.06
N TYR A 9 17.93 1.30 -9.24
CA TYR A 9 18.88 1.36 -10.34
C TYR A 9 20.19 2.08 -9.94
N LEU A 10 20.10 3.21 -9.22
CA LEU A 10 21.30 3.92 -8.74
C LEU A 10 22.06 3.19 -7.63
N LEU A 11 21.36 2.44 -6.77
CA LEU A 11 21.97 1.64 -5.71
C LEU A 11 22.70 0.41 -6.28
N GLU A 12 22.16 -0.20 -7.33
CA GLU A 12 22.77 -1.32 -8.05
C GLU A 12 24.12 -0.93 -8.66
N GLU A 13 24.24 0.26 -9.25
CA GLU A 13 25.50 0.81 -9.76
C GLU A 13 26.58 0.99 -8.66
N ARG A 14 26.19 0.87 -7.39
CA ARG A 14 27.06 1.01 -6.21
C ARG A 14 27.22 -0.30 -5.41
N ASP A 15 26.64 -1.40 -5.87
CA ASP A 15 26.55 -2.67 -5.11
C ASP A 15 25.91 -2.48 -3.71
N GLU A 16 24.92 -1.59 -3.63
CA GLU A 16 24.21 -1.27 -2.39
C GLU A 16 22.78 -1.80 -2.42
N VAL A 17 22.29 -2.25 -1.27
CA VAL A 17 20.91 -2.70 -1.09
C VAL A 17 20.33 -2.06 0.16
N VAL A 18 19.20 -1.37 0.00
CA VAL A 18 18.49 -0.69 1.09
C VAL A 18 17.03 -1.10 1.09
N PRO A 19 16.49 -1.64 2.20
CA PRO A 19 15.06 -1.82 2.35
C PRO A 19 14.32 -0.48 2.32
N LEU A 20 13.25 -0.38 1.55
CA LEU A 20 12.48 0.85 1.38
C LEU A 20 11.06 0.70 1.92
N PHE A 21 10.59 1.75 2.61
CA PHE A 21 9.18 1.93 2.93
C PHE A 21 8.74 3.28 2.38
N VAL A 22 7.68 3.30 1.57
CA VAL A 22 7.13 4.55 1.02
C VAL A 22 6.25 5.20 2.08
N SER A 23 6.79 6.18 2.80
CA SER A 23 6.08 6.80 3.93
C SER A 23 4.77 7.50 3.53
N GLU A 24 4.68 8.00 2.30
CA GLU A 24 3.51 8.71 1.80
C GLU A 24 3.16 8.29 0.37
N PHE A 25 1.92 7.84 0.18
CA PHE A 25 1.38 7.47 -1.12
C PHE A 25 0.06 8.17 -1.41
N TYR A 26 -0.03 8.67 -2.64
CA TYR A 26 -1.20 9.31 -3.20
C TYR A 26 -1.65 8.53 -4.44
N ALA A 27 -2.84 7.93 -4.38
CA ALA A 27 -3.46 7.21 -5.47
C ALA A 27 -3.88 8.15 -6.62
N GLY A 28 -4.05 9.45 -6.34
CA GLY A 28 -4.50 10.45 -7.29
C GLY A 28 -5.97 10.27 -7.68
N GLY A 29 -6.47 11.17 -8.54
CA GLY A 29 -7.86 11.11 -9.04
C GLY A 29 -8.94 11.60 -8.07
N GLY A 30 -8.54 12.28 -6.98
CA GLY A 30 -9.45 12.73 -5.92
C GLY A 30 -9.90 11.60 -4.98
N TYR A 31 -10.31 11.97 -3.78
CA TYR A 31 -10.69 11.06 -2.69
C TYR A 31 -12.14 11.30 -2.28
N ASP A 32 -13.02 11.37 -3.28
CA ASP A 32 -14.47 11.39 -3.06
C ASP A 32 -14.94 9.98 -2.61
N PRO A 33 -15.65 9.85 -1.48
CA PRO A 33 -16.25 8.59 -1.04
C PRO A 33 -17.12 7.90 -2.10
N VAL A 34 -17.75 8.66 -3.00
CA VAL A 34 -18.53 8.12 -4.14
C VAL A 34 -17.65 7.25 -5.06
N ASN A 35 -16.34 7.53 -5.12
CA ASN A 35 -15.35 6.78 -5.91
C ASN A 35 -14.56 5.75 -5.07
N ARG A 36 -15.14 5.22 -3.98
CA ARG A 36 -14.50 4.23 -3.11
C ARG A 36 -13.83 3.10 -3.88
N THR A 37 -14.57 2.43 -4.77
CA THR A 37 -14.05 1.30 -5.55
C THR A 37 -12.83 1.69 -6.38
N GLY A 38 -12.83 2.90 -6.97
CA GLY A 38 -11.71 3.39 -7.76
C GLY A 38 -10.46 3.69 -6.92
N VAL A 39 -10.64 4.26 -5.73
CA VAL A 39 -9.53 4.52 -4.80
C VAL A 39 -8.94 3.21 -4.29
N VAL A 40 -9.78 2.29 -3.83
CA VAL A 40 -9.35 0.96 -3.34
C VAL A 40 -8.63 0.18 -4.45
N ALA A 41 -9.15 0.16 -5.68
CA ALA A 41 -8.50 -0.52 -6.80
C ALA A 41 -7.09 0.04 -7.11
N ARG A 42 -6.89 1.37 -7.00
CA ARG A 42 -5.57 1.99 -7.19
C ARG A 42 -4.59 1.58 -6.08
N MET A 43 -5.06 1.48 -4.85
CA MET A 43 -4.26 1.03 -3.70
C MET A 43 -3.84 -0.44 -3.85
N GLN A 44 -4.79 -1.32 -4.22
CA GLN A 44 -4.51 -2.74 -4.49
C GLN A 44 -3.51 -2.91 -5.63
N TRP A 45 -3.68 -2.14 -6.71
CA TRP A 45 -2.72 -2.16 -7.81
C TRP A 45 -1.32 -1.74 -7.35
N TYR A 46 -1.21 -0.70 -6.52
CA TYR A 46 0.08 -0.23 -6.03
C TYR A 46 0.75 -1.23 -5.09
N ASP A 47 -0.01 -1.83 -4.16
CA ASP A 47 0.46 -2.93 -3.32
C ASP A 47 1.03 -4.10 -4.16
N GLY A 48 0.31 -4.49 -5.22
CA GLY A 48 0.77 -5.51 -6.16
C GLY A 48 2.05 -5.12 -6.92
N GLN A 49 2.28 -3.82 -7.17
CA GLN A 49 3.56 -3.36 -7.75
C GLN A 49 4.71 -3.49 -6.75
N LEU A 50 4.49 -3.17 -5.47
CA LEU A 50 5.52 -3.25 -4.45
C LEU A 50 5.87 -4.70 -4.09
N GLY A 51 4.86 -5.58 -4.01
CA GLY A 51 5.07 -7.00 -3.76
C GLY A 51 5.84 -7.75 -4.86
N ALA A 52 6.13 -7.09 -5.99
CA ALA A 52 7.02 -7.61 -7.03
C ALA A 52 8.49 -7.21 -6.84
N ASP A 53 8.82 -6.38 -5.84
CA ASP A 53 10.17 -5.90 -5.56
C ASP A 53 10.62 -6.35 -4.15
N ASP A 54 11.64 -7.21 -4.07
CA ASP A 54 12.05 -7.92 -2.82
C ASP A 54 12.43 -7.01 -1.64
N TYR A 55 12.93 -5.81 -1.91
CA TYR A 55 13.41 -4.88 -0.88
C TYR A 55 12.41 -3.76 -0.55
N VAL A 56 11.21 -3.76 -1.14
CA VAL A 56 10.17 -2.79 -0.78
C VAL A 56 9.23 -3.40 0.24
N LEU A 57 9.24 -2.82 1.45
CA LEU A 57 8.53 -3.34 2.61
C LEU A 57 7.04 -2.96 2.63
N GLY A 58 6.66 -1.92 1.89
CA GLY A 58 5.28 -1.44 1.84
C GLY A 58 5.18 0.08 1.69
N PHE A 59 4.00 0.60 2.01
CA PHE A 59 3.68 2.01 1.88
C PHE A 59 2.61 2.47 2.87
N GLY A 60 2.61 3.78 3.17
CA GLY A 60 1.57 4.46 3.93
C GLY A 60 0.72 5.37 3.04
N PRO A 61 -0.62 5.24 3.01
CA PRO A 61 -1.47 6.26 2.39
C PRO A 61 -1.41 7.57 3.19
N PHE A 62 -1.44 8.69 2.48
CA PHE A 62 -1.48 10.02 3.08
C PHE A 62 -2.72 10.78 2.59
N THR A 63 -3.64 11.25 3.45
CA THR A 63 -3.69 11.16 4.93
C THR A 63 -4.72 10.15 5.42
N LEU A 64 -4.70 9.85 6.72
CA LEU A 64 -5.80 9.18 7.40
C LEU A 64 -6.53 10.21 8.28
N GLY A 65 -7.75 10.56 7.88
CA GLY A 65 -8.51 11.67 8.43
C GLY A 65 -8.19 13.00 7.71
N PRO A 66 -9.08 13.99 7.80
CA PRO A 66 -8.83 15.32 7.24
C PRO A 66 -7.74 16.03 8.04
N VAL A 67 -6.78 16.61 7.33
CA VAL A 67 -5.70 17.44 7.89
C VAL A 67 -5.76 18.82 7.21
N PRO A 68 -5.51 19.94 7.91
CA PRO A 68 -5.50 21.26 7.29
C PRO A 68 -4.63 21.31 6.04
N ASP A 69 -5.13 21.90 4.95
CA ASP A 69 -4.52 21.97 3.61
C ASP A 69 -4.54 20.65 2.80
N TRP A 70 -5.04 19.55 3.39
CA TRP A 70 -5.05 18.21 2.81
C TRP A 70 -6.41 17.52 2.95
N GLU A 71 -7.49 18.28 3.18
CA GLU A 71 -8.84 17.75 3.43
C GLU A 71 -9.36 16.89 2.27
N HIS A 72 -8.87 17.16 1.06
CA HIS A 72 -9.23 16.41 -0.13
C HIS A 72 -8.40 15.13 -0.32
N GLN A 73 -7.42 14.85 0.54
CA GLN A 73 -6.52 13.69 0.47
C GLN A 73 -6.80 12.66 1.58
N ASP A 74 -7.99 12.71 2.17
CA ASP A 74 -8.38 11.83 3.27
C ASP A 74 -8.73 10.42 2.78
N TYR A 75 -7.98 9.42 3.26
CA TYR A 75 -8.25 8.01 3.00
C TYR A 75 -9.19 7.33 4.00
N GLU A 76 -9.52 7.97 5.13
CA GLU A 76 -10.35 7.38 6.19
C GLU A 76 -11.66 6.77 5.65
N PRO A 77 -12.37 7.40 4.70
CA PRO A 77 -13.59 6.82 4.14
C PRO A 77 -13.41 5.52 3.35
N PHE A 78 -12.18 5.08 3.05
CA PHE A 78 -11.90 3.87 2.27
C PHE A 78 -11.29 2.73 3.10
N TYR A 79 -11.01 2.94 4.38
CA TYR A 79 -10.38 1.93 5.24
C TYR A 79 -11.34 0.79 5.60
N GLU A 80 -12.51 1.15 6.13
CA GLU A 80 -13.48 0.23 6.71
C GLU A 80 -14.49 -0.32 5.70
N GLY A 81 -15.12 -1.45 6.04
CA GLY A 81 -16.14 -2.12 5.22
C GLY A 81 -15.60 -3.34 4.46
N GLU A 82 -16.51 -4.17 3.94
CA GLU A 82 -16.17 -5.42 3.24
C GLU A 82 -15.38 -5.20 1.94
N ASP A 83 -15.52 -4.03 1.34
CA ASP A 83 -14.82 -3.59 0.13
C ASP A 83 -13.71 -2.56 0.43
N GLY A 84 -13.39 -2.35 1.71
CA GLY A 84 -12.38 -1.40 2.17
C GLY A 84 -10.95 -1.94 2.16
N LEU A 85 -9.99 -1.05 2.44
CA LEU A 85 -8.56 -1.39 2.47
C LEU A 85 -8.21 -2.40 3.56
N VAL A 86 -8.88 -2.36 4.71
CA VAL A 86 -8.64 -3.32 5.81
C VAL A 86 -9.05 -4.74 5.39
N ALA A 87 -10.23 -4.90 4.77
CA ALA A 87 -10.68 -6.18 4.26
C ALA A 87 -9.72 -6.75 3.20
N TYR A 88 -9.22 -5.90 2.31
CA TYR A 88 -8.17 -6.26 1.35
C TYR A 88 -6.90 -6.78 2.04
N MET A 89 -6.37 -6.04 3.02
CA MET A 89 -5.12 -6.42 3.71
C MET A 89 -5.27 -7.75 4.47
N ILE A 90 -6.42 -7.99 5.09
CA ILE A 90 -6.71 -9.27 5.77
C ILE A 90 -6.71 -10.42 4.76
N ALA A 91 -7.38 -10.26 3.61
CA ALA A 91 -7.41 -11.29 2.57
C ALA A 91 -6.00 -11.58 2.04
N ARG A 92 -5.22 -10.53 1.75
CA ARG A 92 -3.84 -10.63 1.27
C ARG A 92 -2.90 -11.36 2.25
N ALA A 93 -3.07 -11.10 3.55
CA ALA A 93 -2.31 -11.76 4.61
C ALA A 93 -2.66 -13.25 4.73
N ALA A 94 -3.93 -13.61 4.53
CA ALA A 94 -4.38 -15.00 4.52
C ALA A 94 -3.78 -15.81 3.36
N GLU A 95 -3.66 -15.20 2.18
CA GLU A 95 -3.00 -15.80 1.00
C GLU A 95 -1.50 -16.00 1.19
N SER A 96 -0.84 -15.09 1.92
CA SER A 96 0.61 -15.07 2.09
C SER A 96 1.10 -15.91 3.29
N SER A 97 0.19 -16.35 4.15
CA SER A 97 0.53 -17.13 5.34
C SER A 97 0.83 -18.60 4.97
N PRO A 98 1.95 -19.19 5.40
CA PRO A 98 2.14 -20.63 5.29
C PRO A 98 1.02 -21.36 6.06
N PRO A 99 0.64 -22.59 5.66
CA PRO A 99 -0.40 -23.34 6.36
C PRO A 99 -0.04 -23.46 7.83
N ARG A 100 -0.96 -23.05 8.71
CA ARG A 100 -0.75 -23.16 10.17
C ARG A 100 -0.48 -24.63 10.49
N SER A 101 0.74 -24.95 10.93
CA SER A 101 1.02 -26.26 11.53
C SER A 101 0.03 -26.50 12.66
N PRO A 102 -0.58 -27.69 12.76
CA PRO A 102 -1.47 -27.99 13.86
C PRO A 102 -0.67 -27.86 15.16
N ALA A 103 -1.16 -27.03 16.08
CA ALA A 103 -0.55 -26.85 17.38
C ALA A 103 -0.39 -28.24 18.02
N ALA A 104 0.85 -28.61 18.34
CA ALA A 104 1.14 -29.81 19.12
C ALA A 104 0.36 -29.70 20.44
N ARG A 105 -0.54 -30.65 20.68
CA ARG A 105 -1.31 -30.78 21.91
C ARG A 105 -0.45 -31.31 23.04
#